data_AF-A0A7U3YDN7-F1
#
_entry.id   AF-A0A7U3YDN7-F1
#
_cell.length_a   1.000
_cell.length_b   1.000
_cell.length_c   1.000
_cell.angle_alpha   90.00
_cell.angle_beta   90.00
_cell.angle_gamma   90.00
#
_symmetry.space_group_name_H-M   'P 1'
#
loop_
_entity.id
_entity.type
_entity.pdbx_description
1 polymer ?
#
loop_
_entity_poly.entity_id
_entity_poly.type
_entity_poly.pdbx_seq_one_letter_code
_entity_poly.pdbx_strand_id
1 'polypeptide(L)'
;MNLYQQLVQQKIKTMTPEELVSYSHDYDIPLTVEQAKKILHIARTNKINVFDPQERKKWVKELAKITSPQIAKKANELFLTFIHKK
;
A
#
# COMPACT_ATOMS: atom_id res chain seq x y z
N MET A 1 3.76 14.27 -12.42
CA MET A 1 2.69 13.87 -11.49
C MET A 1 1.37 14.05 -12.20
N ASN A 2 0.53 13.01 -12.31
CA ASN A 2 -0.74 13.06 -13.05
C ASN A 2 -1.95 13.08 -12.10
N LEU A 3 -3.15 13.40 -12.61
CA LEU A 3 -4.39 13.50 -11.81
C LEU A 3 -4.67 12.22 -11.00
N TYR A 4 -4.42 11.06 -11.61
CA TYR A 4 -4.57 9.76 -10.95
C TYR A 4 -3.69 9.62 -9.70
N GLN A 5 -2.41 9.97 -9.79
CA GLN A 5 -1.50 9.96 -8.64
C GLN A 5 -1.95 10.93 -7.53
N GLN A 6 -2.51 12.08 -7.88
CA GLN A 6 -3.02 13.04 -6.90
C GLN A 6 -4.24 12.49 -6.14
N LEU A 7 -5.17 11.82 -6.84
CA LEU A 7 -6.32 11.16 -6.22
C LEU A 7 -5.90 10.06 -5.25
N VAL A 8 -4.93 9.21 -5.65
CA VAL A 8 -4.37 8.16 -4.78
C VAL A 8 -3.73 8.77 -3.53
N GLN A 9 -2.91 9.82 -3.69
CA GLN A 9 -2.30 10.51 -2.55
C GLN A 9 -3.35 11.09 -1.60
N GLN A 10 -4.40 11.72 -2.14
CA GLN A 10 -5.47 12.26 -1.32
C GLN A 10 -6.20 11.16 -0.54
N LYS A 11 -6.50 10.01 -1.18
CA LYS A 11 -7.13 8.88 -0.50
C LYS A 11 -6.23 8.33 0.61
N ILE A 12 -4.92 8.19 0.41
CA ILE A 12 -3.98 7.76 1.46
C ILE A 12 -3.99 8.73 2.66
N LYS A 13 -4.06 10.04 2.41
CA LYS A 13 -4.12 11.05 3.47
C LYS A 13 -5.38 10.94 4.32
N THR A 14 -6.53 10.63 3.72
CA THR A 14 -7.82 10.61 4.42
C THR A 14 -8.27 9.23 4.90
N MET A 15 -7.69 8.15 4.37
CA MET A 15 -8.12 6.77 4.66
C MET A 15 -7.95 6.38 6.14
N THR A 16 -8.93 5.73 6.75
CA THR A 16 -8.79 5.21 8.11
C THR A 16 -8.12 3.83 8.12
N PRO A 17 -7.52 3.40 9.24
CA PRO A 17 -7.02 2.03 9.38
C PRO A 17 -8.09 0.96 9.11
N GLU A 18 -9.32 1.20 9.53
CA GLU A 18 -10.46 0.29 9.34
C GLU A 18 -10.86 0.19 7.86
N GLU A 19 -10.88 1.31 7.13
CA GLU A 19 -11.08 1.29 5.67
C GLU A 19 -10.00 0.48 4.97
N LEU A 20 -8.73 0.65 5.37
CA LEU A 20 -7.63 -0.12 4.81
C LEU A 20 -7.77 -1.62 5.09
N VAL A 21 -8.16 -2.01 6.31
CA VAL A 21 -8.45 -3.41 6.65
C VAL A 21 -9.59 -3.95 5.79
N SER A 22 -10.67 -3.17 5.60
CA SER A 22 -11.79 -3.57 4.74
C SER A 22 -11.33 -3.87 3.32
N TYR A 23 -10.58 -2.97 2.69
CA TYR A 23 -10.03 -3.20 1.35
C TYR A 23 -9.08 -4.38 1.30
N SER A 24 -8.34 -4.63 2.38
CA SER A 24 -7.37 -5.72 2.45
C SER A 24 -8.04 -7.10 2.30
N HIS A 25 -9.28 -7.24 2.79
CA HIS A 25 -10.06 -8.48 2.64
C HIS A 25 -10.50 -8.73 1.19
N ASP A 26 -10.86 -7.67 0.45
CA ASP A 26 -11.31 -7.78 -0.95
C ASP A 26 -10.22 -8.37 -1.87
N TYR A 27 -8.94 -8.24 -1.47
CA TYR A 27 -7.78 -8.72 -2.21
C TYR A 27 -7.10 -9.94 -1.58
N ASP A 28 -7.71 -10.58 -0.56
CA ASP A 28 -7.12 -11.72 0.16
C ASP A 28 -5.75 -11.39 0.80
N ILE A 29 -5.62 -10.15 1.28
CA ILE A 29 -4.43 -9.62 1.98
C ILE A 29 -4.86 -9.28 3.41
N PRO A 30 -5.13 -10.25 4.29
CA PRO A 30 -5.68 -9.95 5.61
C PRO A 30 -4.71 -9.08 6.42
N LEU A 31 -5.21 -7.94 6.89
CA LEU A 31 -4.47 -7.01 7.76
C LEU A 31 -5.19 -6.86 9.10
N THR A 32 -4.41 -6.71 10.17
CA THR A 32 -4.94 -6.23 11.44
C THR A 32 -5.03 -4.70 11.44
N VAL A 33 -5.91 -4.15 12.27
CA VAL A 33 -6.02 -2.68 12.45
C VAL A 33 -4.68 -2.06 12.88
N GLU A 34 -3.91 -2.75 13.73
CA GLU A 34 -2.57 -2.31 14.14
C GLU A 34 -1.56 -2.27 12.98
N GLN A 35 -1.60 -3.27 12.09
CA GLN A 35 -0.78 -3.27 10.87
C GLN A 35 -1.19 -2.14 9.94
N ALA A 36 -2.51 -1.94 9.74
CA ALA A 36 -3.05 -0.87 8.91
C ALA A 36 -2.64 0.53 9.42
N LYS A 37 -2.70 0.77 10.74
CA LYS A 37 -2.20 2.01 11.36
C LYS A 37 -0.73 2.28 11.02
N LYS A 38 0.13 1.27 11.18
CA LYS A 38 1.57 1.39 10.87
C LYS A 38 1.81 1.63 9.38
N ILE A 39 1.12 0.91 8.51
CA ILE A 39 1.22 1.09 7.05
C ILE A 39 0.82 2.51 6.66
N LEU A 40 -0.32 3.01 7.13
CA LEU A 40 -0.79 4.37 6.84
C LEU A 40 0.15 5.44 7.40
N HIS A 41 0.72 5.22 8.59
CA HIS A 41 1.71 6.13 9.16
C HIS A 41 2.91 6.28 8.22
N ILE A 42 3.53 5.17 7.81
CA ILE A 42 4.69 5.22 6.91
C ILE A 42 4.30 5.77 5.53
N ALA A 43 3.11 5.44 5.01
CA ALA A 43 2.65 5.91 3.70
C ALA A 43 2.42 7.42 3.65
N ARG A 44 2.12 8.04 4.80
CA ARG A 44 1.91 9.48 4.94
C ARG A 44 3.18 10.25 5.20
N THR A 45 4.12 9.67 5.95
CA THR A 45 5.39 10.32 6.31
C THR A 45 6.40 10.19 5.19
N ASN A 46 6.46 9.03 4.52
CA ASN A 46 7.34 8.81 3.40
C ASN A 46 6.57 9.07 2.10
N LYS A 47 7.02 10.07 1.32
CA LYS A 47 6.53 10.34 -0.03
C LYS A 47 6.99 9.24 -1.00
N ILE A 48 6.53 8.01 -0.80
CA ILE A 48 6.95 6.86 -1.59
C ILE A 48 6.04 6.73 -2.80
N ASN A 49 6.67 6.71 -3.96
CA ASN A 49 6.03 6.49 -5.25
C ASN A 49 6.00 4.99 -5.57
N VAL A 50 4.88 4.32 -5.26
CA VAL A 50 4.70 2.88 -5.57
C VAL A 50 4.69 2.57 -7.08
N PHE A 51 4.56 3.59 -7.94
CA PHE A 51 4.64 3.44 -9.39
C PHE A 51 6.09 3.36 -9.88
N ASP A 52 7.06 3.91 -9.13
CA ASP A 52 8.48 3.73 -9.42
C ASP A 52 8.95 2.32 -8.95
N PRO A 53 9.61 1.52 -9.81
CA PRO A 53 10.04 0.17 -9.43
C PRO A 53 11.04 0.11 -8.28
N GLN A 54 11.94 1.09 -8.13
CA GLN A 54 12.96 1.09 -7.08
C GLN A 54 12.34 1.49 -5.74
N GLU A 55 11.48 2.50 -5.73
CA GLU A 55 10.73 2.92 -4.56
C GLU A 55 9.73 1.85 -4.11
N ARG A 56 9.01 1.20 -5.05
CA ARG A 56 8.13 0.08 -4.72
C ARG A 56 8.87 -1.06 -4.04
N LYS A 57 10.08 -1.41 -4.49
CA LYS A 57 10.89 -2.45 -3.82
C LYS A 57 11.20 -2.09 -2.36
N LYS A 58 11.51 -0.81 -2.07
CA LYS A 58 11.69 -0.34 -0.69
C LYS A 58 10.38 -0.47 0.09
N TRP A 59 9.26 -0.11 -0.55
CA TRP A 59 7.94 -0.20 0.07
C TRP A 59 7.56 -1.62 0.48
N VAL A 60 7.76 -2.59 -0.40
CA VAL A 60 7.49 -4.00 -0.13
C VAL A 60 8.33 -4.52 1.04
N LYS A 61 9.57 -4.07 1.17
CA LYS A 61 10.41 -4.41 2.33
C LYS A 61 9.85 -3.84 3.65
N GLU A 62 9.38 -2.60 3.65
CA GLU A 62 8.76 -2.00 4.84
C GLU A 62 7.43 -2.72 5.20
N LEU A 63 6.61 -3.06 4.20
CA LEU A 63 5.40 -3.85 4.42
C LEU A 63 5.73 -5.21 5.05
N ALA A 64 6.79 -5.88 4.60
CA ALA A 64 7.20 -7.18 5.13
C ALA A 64 7.60 -7.11 6.61
N LYS A 65 8.19 -5.99 7.06
CA LYS A 65 8.54 -5.76 8.46
C LYS A 65 7.31 -5.54 9.36
N ILE A 66 6.26 -4.93 8.81
CA ILE A 66 5.02 -4.63 9.56
C ILE A 66 4.10 -5.86 9.61
N THR A 67 4.04 -6.60 8.50
CA THR A 67 3.06 -7.67 8.27
C THR A 67 3.75 -9.03 8.29
N SER A 68 4.07 -9.56 7.11
CA SER A 68 4.87 -10.74 6.88
C SER A 68 5.43 -10.71 5.45
N PRO A 69 6.47 -11.50 5.13
CA PRO A 69 6.96 -11.61 3.76
C PRO A 69 5.89 -12.05 2.75
N GLN A 70 4.96 -12.90 3.18
CA GLN A 70 3.87 -13.41 2.33
C GLN A 70 2.85 -12.31 1.99
N ILE A 71 2.42 -11.53 2.99
CA ILE A 71 1.49 -10.41 2.81
C ILE A 71 2.12 -9.32 1.94
N ALA A 72 3.39 -8.99 2.19
CA ALA A 72 4.13 -8.02 1.38
C ALA A 72 4.28 -8.47 -0.09
N LYS A 73 4.44 -9.76 -0.34
CA LYS A 73 4.46 -10.32 -1.70
C LYS A 73 3.11 -10.14 -2.39
N LYS A 74 1.99 -10.49 -1.74
CA LYS A 74 0.64 -10.27 -2.30
C LYS A 74 0.37 -8.79 -2.58
N ALA A 75 0.78 -7.90 -1.68
CA ALA A 75 0.67 -6.45 -1.90
C ALA A 75 1.48 -5.99 -3.12
N ASN A 76 2.68 -6.53 -3.33
CA ASN A 76 3.47 -6.26 -4.53
C ASN A 76 2.79 -6.75 -5.81
N GLU A 77 2.23 -7.95 -5.79
CA GLU A 77 1.46 -8.50 -6.92
C GLU A 77 0.29 -7.57 -7.26
N LEU A 78 -0.45 -7.10 -6.25
CA LEU A 78 -1.53 -6.14 -6.42
C LEU A 78 -1.05 -4.80 -7.00
N PHE A 79 0.09 -4.26 -6.55
CA PHE A 79 0.65 -3.06 -7.17
C PHE A 79 0.95 -3.29 -8.66
N LEU A 80 1.49 -4.46 -9.02
CA LEU A 80 1.81 -4.79 -10.40
C LEU A 80 0.55 -4.91 -11.28
N THR A 81 -0.58 -5.40 -10.76
CA THR A 81 -1.84 -5.47 -11.54
C THR A 81 -2.36 -4.08 -11.92
N PHE A 82 -2.19 -3.08 -11.05
CA PHE A 82 -2.60 -1.70 -11.34
C PHE A 82 -1.62 -0.94 -12.22
N ILE A 83 -0.34 -1.35 -12.25
CA ILE A 83 0.68 -0.75 -13.12
C ILE A 83 0.60 -1.33 -14.55
N HIS A 84 0.29 -2.63 -14.68
CA HIS A 84 0.26 -3.32 -15.97
C HIS A 84 -1.10 -3.28 -16.68
N LYS A 85 -2.17 -2.80 -16.04
CA LYS A 85 -3.43 -2.54 -16.72
C LYS A 85 -3.22 -1.41 -17.75
N LYS A 86 -2.97 -1.82 -18.99
CA LYS A 86 -3.07 -0.99 -20.20
C LYS A 86 -4.52 -0.62 -20.47
#